data_AF-A0A7Y4RKP6-F1
#
_entry.id   AF-A0A7Y4RKP6-F1
#
_cell.length_a   1.000
_cell.length_b   1.000
_cell.length_c   1.000
_cell.angle_alpha   90.00
_cell.angle_beta   90.00
_cell.angle_gamma   90.00
#
_symmetry.space_group_name_H-M   'P 1'
#
loop_
_entity.id
_entity.type
_entity.pdbx_description
1 polymer ?
#
loop_
_entity_poly.entity_id
_entity_poly.type
_entity_poly.pdbx_seq_one_letter_code
_entity_poly.pdbx_strand_id
1 'polypeptide(L)'
;GKIYFQRLLDDRNGQARGRLAKLSLESETSVTTDLNAAAPIEVYLPVPEHRRSWTGGPNVLVATAEEDDDAPIAYDLTGRRQRLDPKLPPGVPVIALVRAEQPFGVALKSPGSAGGPAAAASINTPGLHMTYAAFVSTFEGWLKGGPEFEVHILGQDGTSSAMESYQCAGAKAGGPYEFDQNSREWNGRVLLFSQAQFDSYAQTHPGQAVRVFVLEDDDGACDIKMDSTRVANFFQQLRNTYGDLTGGKDKQQYAVRMFQNASSLLRLFRSAWSFITTQDDLVGNAIEDVVAREFYPGANWVVKGANNETYGALRLEMR
;
A
#
# COMPACT_ATOMS: atom_id res chain seq x y z
N GLY A 1 -6.59 0.69 -13.14
CA GLY A 1 -7.67 1.58 -13.59
C GLY A 1 -8.98 0.97 -13.16
N LYS A 2 -9.64 1.58 -12.17
CA LYS A 2 -10.73 0.97 -11.40
C LYS A 2 -12.06 1.72 -11.56
N ILE A 3 -13.16 0.99 -11.48
CA ILE A 3 -14.52 1.52 -11.57
C ILE A 3 -15.37 0.91 -10.45
N TYR A 4 -16.09 1.74 -9.70
CA TYR A 4 -17.05 1.24 -8.70
C TYR A 4 -18.26 0.62 -9.40
N PHE A 5 -18.49 -0.68 -9.18
CA PHE A 5 -19.49 -1.44 -9.95
C PHE A 5 -20.92 -0.95 -9.68
N GLN A 6 -21.29 -0.74 -8.43
CA GLN A 6 -22.62 -0.23 -8.08
C GLN A 6 -22.88 1.14 -8.74
N ARG A 7 -21.91 2.06 -8.68
CA ARG A 7 -22.03 3.36 -9.36
C ARG A 7 -22.10 3.23 -10.87
N LEU A 8 -21.36 2.31 -11.49
CA LEU A 8 -21.47 2.02 -12.92
C LEU A 8 -22.88 1.55 -13.28
N LEU A 9 -23.49 0.73 -12.44
CA LEU A 9 -24.85 0.23 -12.65
C LEU A 9 -25.92 1.30 -12.46
N ASP A 10 -25.70 2.25 -11.54
CA ASP A 10 -26.61 3.36 -11.25
C ASP A 10 -26.44 4.56 -12.19
N ASP A 11 -25.28 4.71 -12.82
CA ASP A 11 -25.00 5.81 -13.73
C ASP A 11 -25.94 5.80 -14.95
N ARG A 12 -26.09 6.97 -15.60
CA ARG A 12 -26.95 7.18 -16.77
C ARG A 12 -28.38 6.65 -16.57
N ASN A 13 -28.98 6.94 -15.42
CA ASN A 13 -30.33 6.51 -15.03
C ASN A 13 -30.51 4.98 -15.00
N GLY A 14 -29.48 4.22 -14.61
CA GLY A 14 -29.60 2.77 -14.43
C GLY A 14 -29.56 1.96 -15.73
N GLN A 15 -29.12 2.53 -16.86
CA GLN A 15 -29.10 1.81 -18.13
C GLN A 15 -28.30 0.50 -18.08
N ALA A 16 -27.14 0.51 -17.40
CA ALA A 16 -26.31 -0.67 -17.23
C ALA A 16 -27.01 -1.73 -16.35
N ARG A 17 -27.65 -1.32 -15.26
CA ARG A 17 -28.47 -2.20 -14.41
C ARG A 17 -29.64 -2.83 -15.18
N GLY A 18 -30.37 -2.05 -15.97
CA GLY A 18 -31.46 -2.56 -16.80
C GLY A 18 -31.00 -3.55 -17.88
N ARG A 19 -29.78 -3.38 -18.40
CA ARG A 19 -29.18 -4.35 -19.32
C ARG A 19 -28.74 -5.62 -18.61
N LEU A 20 -28.15 -5.50 -17.41
CA LEU A 20 -27.76 -6.64 -16.58
C LEU A 20 -28.98 -7.50 -16.23
N ALA A 21 -30.07 -6.90 -15.74
CA ALA A 21 -31.32 -7.60 -15.42
C ALA A 21 -31.88 -8.39 -16.61
N LYS A 22 -31.87 -7.80 -17.82
CA LYS A 22 -32.28 -8.49 -19.05
C LYS A 22 -31.39 -9.68 -19.39
N LEU A 23 -30.09 -9.57 -19.17
CA LEU A 23 -29.11 -10.63 -19.46
C LEU A 23 -29.15 -11.76 -18.41
N SER A 24 -29.41 -11.44 -17.14
CA SER A 24 -29.57 -12.42 -16.07
C SER A 24 -30.97 -13.06 -16.02
N LEU A 25 -31.91 -12.59 -16.84
CA LEU A 25 -33.32 -12.98 -16.80
C LEU A 25 -33.99 -12.69 -15.46
N GLU A 26 -33.57 -11.60 -14.81
CA GLU A 26 -34.08 -11.14 -13.53
C GLU A 26 -34.79 -9.78 -13.65
N SER A 27 -35.48 -9.38 -12.60
CA SER A 27 -36.02 -8.01 -12.52
C SER A 27 -34.93 -7.02 -12.09
N GLU A 28 -35.03 -5.76 -12.54
CA GLU A 28 -34.13 -4.70 -12.06
C GLU A 28 -34.18 -4.52 -10.53
N THR A 29 -35.34 -4.79 -9.92
CA THR A 29 -35.52 -4.79 -8.47
C THR A 29 -34.70 -5.89 -7.81
N SER A 30 -34.70 -7.12 -8.36
CA SER A 30 -33.89 -8.23 -7.83
C SER A 30 -32.41 -7.89 -7.89
N VAL A 31 -31.94 -7.42 -9.06
CA VAL A 31 -30.55 -6.98 -9.23
C VAL A 31 -30.19 -5.88 -8.23
N THR A 32 -31.08 -4.92 -7.98
CA THR A 32 -30.87 -3.87 -6.98
C THR A 32 -30.79 -4.43 -5.55
N THR A 33 -31.67 -5.36 -5.20
CA THR A 33 -31.64 -6.04 -3.90
C THR A 33 -30.32 -6.78 -3.70
N ASP A 34 -29.86 -7.51 -4.70
CA ASP A 34 -28.60 -8.27 -4.63
C ASP A 34 -27.39 -7.31 -4.53
N LEU A 35 -27.38 -6.22 -5.29
CA LEU A 35 -26.32 -5.20 -5.22
C LEU A 35 -26.27 -4.49 -3.87
N ASN A 36 -27.43 -4.25 -3.24
CA ASN A 36 -27.50 -3.63 -1.91
C ASN A 36 -27.10 -4.61 -0.79
N ALA A 37 -27.28 -5.91 -1.00
CA ALA A 37 -26.86 -6.95 -0.06
C ALA A 37 -25.38 -7.35 -0.24
N ALA A 38 -24.83 -7.17 -1.44
CA ALA A 38 -23.44 -7.44 -1.74
C ALA A 38 -22.51 -6.44 -1.02
N ALA A 39 -21.31 -6.90 -0.66
CA ALA A 39 -20.23 -5.98 -0.33
C ALA A 39 -19.98 -5.04 -1.54
N PRO A 40 -19.47 -3.82 -1.32
CA PRO A 40 -18.97 -2.97 -2.40
C PRO A 40 -18.08 -3.76 -3.38
N ILE A 41 -18.19 -3.53 -4.69
CA ILE A 41 -17.45 -4.28 -5.74
C ILE A 41 -16.66 -3.29 -6.61
N GLU A 42 -15.40 -3.61 -6.87
CA GLU A 42 -14.56 -2.91 -7.83
C GLU A 42 -14.42 -3.69 -9.13
N VAL A 43 -14.42 -2.94 -10.23
CA VAL A 43 -14.14 -3.44 -11.57
C VAL A 43 -12.75 -2.99 -11.99
N TYR A 44 -11.84 -3.94 -12.19
CA TYR A 44 -10.53 -3.66 -12.78
C TYR A 44 -10.55 -3.90 -14.28
N LEU A 45 -10.08 -2.89 -15.01
CA LEU A 45 -9.89 -2.99 -16.46
C LEU A 45 -8.74 -3.96 -16.79
N PRO A 46 -8.75 -4.60 -17.98
CA PRO A 46 -7.67 -5.50 -18.40
C PRO A 46 -6.29 -4.89 -18.22
N VAL A 47 -5.25 -5.71 -17.99
CA VAL A 47 -3.87 -5.22 -17.79
C VAL A 47 -3.39 -4.39 -18.99
N PRO A 48 -2.37 -3.51 -18.84
CA PRO A 48 -1.92 -2.63 -19.91
C PRO A 48 -1.66 -3.31 -21.25
N GLU A 49 -1.09 -4.53 -21.23
CA GLU A 49 -0.85 -5.35 -22.42
C GLU A 49 -2.15 -5.71 -23.13
N HIS A 50 -3.16 -6.18 -22.39
CA HIS A 50 -4.48 -6.49 -22.93
C HIS A 50 -5.14 -5.27 -23.53
N ARG A 51 -5.10 -4.11 -22.84
CA ARG A 51 -5.72 -2.87 -23.34
C ARG A 51 -5.09 -2.36 -24.63
N ARG A 52 -3.79 -2.60 -24.81
CA ARG A 52 -3.08 -2.24 -26.04
C ARG A 52 -3.52 -3.07 -27.24
N SER A 53 -3.90 -4.34 -27.04
CA SER A 53 -4.31 -5.25 -28.11
C SER A 53 -5.82 -5.41 -28.27
N TRP A 54 -6.60 -5.15 -27.22
CA TRP A 54 -8.03 -5.41 -27.20
C TRP A 54 -8.84 -4.23 -27.72
N THR A 55 -9.59 -4.46 -28.79
CA THR A 55 -10.42 -3.44 -29.44
C THR A 55 -11.91 -3.57 -29.08
N GLY A 56 -12.25 -4.20 -27.95
CA GLY A 56 -13.62 -4.40 -27.50
C GLY A 56 -14.34 -5.64 -28.08
N GLY A 57 -13.60 -6.62 -28.58
CA GLY A 57 -14.15 -7.89 -29.10
C GLY A 57 -14.63 -8.86 -28.00
N PRO A 58 -15.38 -9.92 -28.35
CA PRO A 58 -16.01 -10.85 -27.40
C PRO A 58 -15.04 -11.80 -26.70
N ASN A 59 -13.76 -11.81 -27.09
CA ASN A 59 -12.73 -12.61 -26.45
C ASN A 59 -12.25 -11.91 -25.17
N VAL A 60 -13.09 -11.94 -24.15
CA VAL A 60 -12.84 -11.34 -22.83
C VAL A 60 -13.31 -12.30 -21.75
N LEU A 61 -12.60 -12.29 -20.63
CA LEU A 61 -12.93 -13.05 -19.43
C LEU A 61 -13.41 -12.10 -18.34
N VAL A 62 -14.37 -12.53 -17.54
CA VAL A 62 -14.72 -11.87 -16.28
C VAL A 62 -14.22 -12.75 -15.15
N ALA A 63 -13.32 -12.22 -14.33
CA ALA A 63 -12.66 -12.97 -13.27
C ALA A 63 -12.95 -12.40 -11.89
N THR A 64 -12.90 -13.23 -10.87
CA THR A 64 -12.99 -12.84 -9.47
C THR A 64 -11.95 -13.59 -8.66
N ALA A 65 -11.45 -12.93 -7.62
CA ALA A 65 -10.62 -13.51 -6.57
C ALA A 65 -11.09 -12.95 -5.23
N GLU A 66 -11.00 -13.76 -4.18
CA GLU A 66 -11.44 -13.36 -2.84
C GLU A 66 -10.33 -12.69 -2.03
N GLU A 67 -9.10 -13.18 -2.19
CA GLU A 67 -7.88 -12.73 -1.52
C GLU A 67 -6.75 -12.54 -2.54
N ASP A 68 -5.65 -11.95 -2.10
CA ASP A 68 -4.41 -11.89 -2.89
C ASP A 68 -3.75 -13.27 -3.00
N ASP A 69 -3.05 -13.50 -4.12
CA ASP A 69 -2.48 -14.79 -4.53
C ASP A 69 -3.47 -15.96 -4.74
N ASP A 70 -4.77 -15.76 -4.48
CA ASP A 70 -5.80 -16.73 -4.78
C ASP A 70 -5.93 -16.94 -6.29
N ALA A 71 -6.01 -18.19 -6.73
CA ALA A 71 -6.11 -18.50 -8.14
C ALA A 71 -7.44 -17.97 -8.71
N PRO A 72 -7.44 -16.95 -9.60
CA PRO A 72 -8.67 -16.30 -10.00
C PRO A 72 -9.59 -17.27 -10.73
N ILE A 73 -10.89 -17.18 -10.44
CA ILE A 73 -11.91 -17.93 -11.17
C ILE A 73 -12.51 -17.00 -12.20
N ALA A 74 -12.37 -17.39 -13.47
CA ALA A 74 -12.86 -16.61 -14.58
C ALA A 74 -13.93 -17.33 -15.38
N TYR A 75 -14.77 -16.55 -16.04
CA TYR A 75 -15.83 -17.01 -16.92
C TYR A 75 -15.69 -16.29 -18.26
N ASP A 76 -15.81 -17.03 -19.35
CA ASP A 76 -16.01 -16.41 -20.67
C ASP A 76 -17.48 -15.99 -20.86
N LEU A 77 -17.77 -15.30 -21.96
CA LEU A 77 -19.12 -14.82 -22.27
C LEU A 77 -20.17 -15.93 -22.47
N THR A 78 -19.75 -17.19 -22.55
CA THR A 78 -20.66 -18.35 -22.62
C THR A 78 -20.91 -18.98 -21.25
N GLY A 79 -20.29 -18.45 -20.19
CA GLY A 79 -20.37 -18.97 -18.83
C GLY A 79 -19.42 -20.13 -18.55
N ARG A 80 -18.48 -20.43 -19.45
CA ARG A 80 -17.51 -21.50 -19.21
C ARG A 80 -16.49 -21.04 -18.17
N ARG A 81 -16.43 -21.78 -17.06
CA ARG A 81 -15.51 -21.55 -15.95
C ARG A 81 -14.09 -21.97 -16.30
N GLN A 82 -13.11 -21.17 -15.91
CA GLN A 82 -11.69 -21.48 -15.95
C GLN A 82 -10.98 -20.98 -14.69
N ARG A 83 -9.91 -21.66 -14.30
CA ARG A 83 -9.01 -21.21 -13.23
C ARG A 83 -7.79 -20.56 -13.88
N LEU A 84 -7.47 -19.35 -13.46
CA LEU A 84 -6.32 -18.59 -13.98
C LEU A 84 -5.10 -18.76 -13.07
N ASP A 85 -3.94 -18.36 -13.59
CA ASP A 85 -2.70 -18.27 -12.83
C ASP A 85 -2.73 -16.94 -12.02
N PRO A 86 -2.55 -16.98 -10.68
CA PRO A 86 -2.54 -15.77 -9.87
C PRO A 86 -1.34 -14.86 -10.16
N LYS A 87 -0.24 -15.39 -10.71
CA LYS A 87 1.02 -14.67 -10.93
C LYS A 87 1.17 -14.13 -12.34
N LEU A 88 0.45 -14.69 -13.31
CA LEU A 88 0.59 -14.36 -14.71
C LEU A 88 -0.78 -14.11 -15.37
N PRO A 89 -1.01 -12.92 -15.97
CA PRO A 89 -2.23 -12.68 -16.71
C PRO A 89 -2.29 -13.62 -17.94
N PRO A 90 -3.48 -14.16 -18.29
CA PRO A 90 -3.62 -14.98 -19.49
C PRO A 90 -3.41 -14.14 -20.75
N GLY A 91 -3.26 -14.79 -21.91
CA GLY A 91 -3.19 -14.08 -23.20
C GLY A 91 -4.52 -13.43 -23.65
N VAL A 92 -5.61 -13.67 -22.91
CA VAL A 92 -6.95 -13.13 -23.18
C VAL A 92 -7.25 -11.98 -22.23
N PRO A 93 -7.81 -10.86 -22.70
CA PRO A 93 -8.28 -9.76 -21.86
C PRO A 93 -9.16 -10.22 -20.70
N VAL A 94 -8.88 -9.72 -19.49
CA VAL A 94 -9.67 -10.04 -18.29
C VAL A 94 -10.20 -8.77 -17.65
N ILE A 95 -11.49 -8.72 -17.37
CA ILE A 95 -12.12 -7.73 -16.50
C ILE A 95 -12.24 -8.39 -15.13
N ALA A 96 -11.68 -7.80 -14.08
CA ALA A 96 -11.84 -8.34 -12.75
C ALA A 96 -13.03 -7.71 -12.03
N LEU A 97 -13.71 -8.53 -11.23
CA LEU A 97 -14.69 -8.14 -10.23
C LEU A 97 -14.18 -8.64 -8.88
N VAL A 98 -13.75 -7.71 -8.04
CA VAL A 98 -13.26 -8.02 -6.69
C VAL A 98 -14.08 -7.24 -5.67
N ARG A 99 -14.06 -7.70 -4.41
CA ARG A 99 -14.60 -6.88 -3.31
C ARG A 99 -13.85 -5.56 -3.33
N ALA A 100 -14.60 -4.46 -3.30
CA ALA A 100 -13.99 -3.15 -3.24
C ALA A 100 -13.29 -2.99 -1.91
N GLU A 101 -12.13 -2.37 -1.97
CA GLU A 101 -11.25 -2.25 -0.84
C GLU A 101 -11.56 -0.98 0.02
N GLN A 102 -12.43 -0.09 -0.48
CA GLN A 102 -13.01 1.05 0.25
C GLN A 102 -14.56 1.04 0.31
N PRO A 103 -15.16 1.62 1.37
CA PRO A 103 -16.53 2.11 1.32
C PRO A 103 -16.59 3.40 0.48
N PHE A 104 -17.08 3.30 -0.76
CA PHE A 104 -17.35 4.46 -1.60
C PHE A 104 -18.39 5.39 -0.96
N GLY A 105 -17.98 6.60 -0.56
CA GLY A 105 -18.89 7.65 -0.07
C GLY A 105 -18.68 8.11 1.37
N VAL A 106 -17.69 7.58 2.09
CA VAL A 106 -17.25 8.22 3.33
C VAL A 106 -16.30 9.36 2.95
N ALA A 107 -16.62 10.59 3.35
CA ALA A 107 -15.65 11.67 3.26
C ALA A 107 -14.40 11.22 4.03
N LEU A 108 -13.26 11.12 3.33
CA LEU A 108 -11.98 10.83 3.95
C LEU A 108 -11.80 11.80 5.10
N LYS A 109 -11.73 11.27 6.32
CA LYS A 109 -11.20 12.05 7.43
C LYS A 109 -9.75 12.30 7.04
N SER A 110 -9.37 13.56 6.87
CA SER A 110 -7.96 13.91 6.74
C SER A 110 -7.16 13.12 7.79
N PRO A 111 -6.05 12.47 7.42
CA PRO A 111 -5.19 11.81 8.39
C PRO A 111 -4.90 12.79 9.51
N GLY A 112 -5.02 12.31 10.75
CA GLY A 112 -5.00 13.14 11.94
C GLY A 112 -3.83 14.11 11.92
N SER A 113 -4.16 15.41 11.94
CA SER A 113 -3.21 16.47 12.26
C SER A 113 -2.71 16.28 13.69
N ALA A 114 -1.70 15.44 13.88
CA ALA A 114 -0.83 15.46 15.05
C ALA A 114 0.53 16.04 14.65
N GLY A 115 0.48 17.24 14.08
CA GLY A 115 1.64 18.07 13.80
C GLY A 115 1.16 19.48 13.55
N GLY A 116 1.58 20.45 14.37
CA GLY A 116 1.30 21.87 14.15
C GLY A 116 1.74 22.32 12.75
N PRO A 117 1.36 23.53 12.30
CA PRO A 117 1.48 23.94 10.91
C PRO A 117 2.95 23.94 10.46
N ALA A 118 3.38 22.85 9.84
CA ALA A 118 4.61 22.81 9.08
C ALA A 118 4.35 23.63 7.81
N ALA A 119 5.22 24.60 7.54
CA ALA A 119 5.22 25.31 6.26
C ALA A 119 5.18 24.29 5.11
N ALA A 120 4.50 24.63 4.00
CA ALA A 120 4.37 23.75 2.84
C ALA A 120 5.76 23.24 2.41
N ALA A 121 6.06 21.99 2.73
CA ALA A 121 7.34 21.40 2.43
C ALA A 121 7.47 21.25 0.90
N SER A 122 8.68 21.47 0.39
CA SER A 122 9.03 21.20 -1.00
C SER A 122 9.95 19.99 -1.05
N ILE A 123 10.21 19.45 -2.25
CA ILE A 123 11.17 18.35 -2.41
C ILE A 123 12.61 18.72 -2.04
N ASN A 124 12.89 20.01 -1.81
CA ASN A 124 14.17 20.51 -1.32
C ASN A 124 14.14 20.79 0.20
N THR A 125 13.04 20.48 0.88
CA THR A 125 12.96 20.59 2.34
C THR A 125 13.98 19.64 2.97
N PRO A 126 14.84 20.11 3.89
CA PRO A 126 15.79 19.24 4.55
C PRO A 126 15.10 18.08 5.28
N GLY A 127 15.69 16.89 5.25
CA GLY A 127 15.14 15.71 5.90
C GLY A 127 15.54 14.39 5.26
N LEU A 128 14.88 13.32 5.70
CA LEU A 128 15.03 11.98 5.16
C LEU A 128 14.33 11.89 3.81
N HIS A 129 15.09 11.54 2.79
CA HIS A 129 14.59 11.28 1.45
C HIS A 129 14.81 9.83 1.05
N MET A 130 13.88 9.29 0.30
CA MET A 130 14.08 8.08 -0.48
C MET A 130 14.48 8.49 -1.91
N THR A 131 15.53 7.86 -2.43
CA THR A 131 16.05 8.14 -3.79
C THR A 131 16.08 6.94 -4.71
N TYR A 132 15.92 5.74 -4.13
CA TYR A 132 15.81 4.49 -4.83
C TYR A 132 14.98 3.52 -4.00
N ALA A 133 14.17 2.72 -4.66
CA ALA A 133 13.46 1.60 -4.07
C ALA A 133 13.47 0.43 -5.06
N ALA A 134 13.65 -0.78 -4.55
CA ALA A 134 13.54 -2.00 -5.32
C ALA A 134 12.84 -3.09 -4.52
N PHE A 135 11.93 -3.82 -5.15
CA PHE A 135 11.12 -4.85 -4.52
C PHE A 135 11.17 -6.16 -5.32
N VAL A 136 11.11 -7.30 -4.63
CA VAL A 136 11.20 -8.63 -5.25
C VAL A 136 9.96 -8.97 -6.07
N SER A 137 8.83 -8.36 -5.72
CA SER A 137 7.54 -8.49 -6.40
C SER A 137 6.81 -7.15 -6.37
N THR A 138 5.67 -7.11 -7.04
CA THR A 138 4.69 -6.03 -6.93
C THR A 138 3.79 -6.20 -5.70
N PHE A 139 3.83 -7.36 -5.05
CA PHE A 139 3.00 -7.78 -3.90
C PHE A 139 1.49 -7.82 -4.15
N GLU A 140 1.03 -7.08 -5.16
CA GLU A 140 -0.31 -7.15 -5.72
C GLU A 140 -0.43 -8.24 -6.81
N GLY A 141 -1.57 -8.93 -6.84
CA GLY A 141 -1.96 -9.79 -7.97
C GLY A 141 -2.37 -8.96 -9.18
N TRP A 142 -2.04 -9.41 -10.40
CA TRP A 142 -2.34 -8.69 -11.66
C TRP A 142 -3.84 -8.35 -11.87
N LEU A 143 -4.71 -8.98 -11.08
CA LEU A 143 -6.15 -8.82 -11.09
C LEU A 143 -6.63 -7.52 -10.42
N LYS A 144 -5.85 -6.93 -9.52
CA LYS A 144 -6.21 -5.75 -8.72
C LYS A 144 -5.62 -4.43 -9.22
N GLY A 145 -4.81 -4.43 -10.29
CA GLY A 145 -4.26 -3.17 -10.78
C GLY A 145 -2.78 -3.23 -11.03
N GLY A 146 -2.15 -2.06 -10.91
CA GLY A 146 -0.71 -1.93 -10.91
C GLY A 146 -0.30 -1.45 -9.53
N PRO A 147 0.88 -1.86 -9.04
CA PRO A 147 1.24 -1.71 -7.64
C PRO A 147 1.31 -0.24 -7.23
N GLU A 148 0.75 0.07 -6.05
CA GLU A 148 0.76 1.39 -5.45
C GLU A 148 1.52 1.32 -4.12
N PHE A 149 2.85 1.41 -4.16
CA PHE A 149 3.67 1.36 -2.94
C PHE A 149 3.55 2.64 -2.10
N GLU A 150 3.40 2.48 -0.80
CA GLU A 150 3.48 3.55 0.20
C GLU A 150 4.61 3.32 1.21
N VAL A 151 5.20 4.42 1.66
CA VAL A 151 6.26 4.42 2.69
C VAL A 151 5.81 5.25 3.87
N HIS A 152 5.60 4.60 5.01
CA HIS A 152 5.22 5.20 6.27
C HIS A 152 6.42 5.38 7.21
N ILE A 153 6.44 6.51 7.91
CA ILE A 153 7.31 6.76 9.05
C ILE A 153 6.54 6.45 10.31
N LEU A 154 6.84 5.32 10.94
CA LEU A 154 6.21 4.91 12.19
C LEU A 154 7.03 5.36 13.39
N GLY A 155 6.36 5.89 14.40
CA GLY A 155 6.96 6.35 15.65
C GLY A 155 6.14 5.94 16.87
N GLN A 156 6.66 6.25 18.05
CA GLN A 156 5.96 6.02 19.32
C GLN A 156 4.79 6.99 19.49
N ASP A 157 3.62 6.52 19.92
CA ASP A 157 2.49 7.38 20.29
C ASP A 157 2.59 7.79 21.77
N GLY A 158 2.88 9.07 21.99
CA GLY A 158 3.06 9.67 23.32
C GLY A 158 4.10 8.96 24.20
N THR A 159 3.77 8.77 25.47
CA THR A 159 4.60 7.97 26.41
C THR A 159 4.24 6.49 26.40
N SER A 160 3.23 6.09 25.62
CA SER A 160 2.80 4.71 25.51
C SER A 160 3.77 3.90 24.65
N SER A 161 3.67 2.58 24.66
CA SER A 161 4.43 1.74 23.73
C SER A 161 3.75 1.57 22.37
N ALA A 162 2.61 2.22 22.14
CA ALA A 162 1.86 2.14 20.89
C ALA A 162 2.61 2.85 19.75
N MET A 163 2.21 2.53 18.52
CA MET A 163 2.80 3.07 17.31
C MET A 163 1.75 3.82 16.50
N GLU A 164 2.17 4.93 15.92
CA GLU A 164 1.40 5.72 14.97
C GLU A 164 2.24 6.04 13.73
N SER A 165 1.58 6.32 12.62
CA SER A 165 2.23 6.84 11.41
C SER A 165 2.31 8.36 11.50
N TYR A 166 3.53 8.88 11.51
CA TYR A 166 3.81 10.32 11.57
C TYR A 166 3.80 10.99 10.20
N GLN A 167 4.10 10.22 9.16
CA GLN A 167 4.15 10.70 7.78
C GLN A 167 4.03 9.51 6.84
N CYS A 168 3.40 9.72 5.70
CA CYS A 168 3.45 8.77 4.58
C CYS A 168 3.88 9.47 3.29
N ALA A 169 4.52 8.70 2.43
CA ALA A 169 4.82 9.05 1.06
C ALA A 169 4.22 7.98 0.15
N GLY A 170 3.69 8.38 -1.01
CA GLY A 170 2.96 7.49 -1.91
C GLY A 170 2.29 8.26 -3.05
N ALA A 171 1.67 7.57 -4.00
CA ALA A 171 1.15 8.18 -5.22
C ALA A 171 0.04 9.21 -4.93
N LYS A 172 -0.67 9.04 -3.82
CA LYS A 172 -1.78 9.90 -3.40
C LYS A 172 -1.45 10.82 -2.21
N ALA A 173 -0.21 10.79 -1.69
CA ALA A 173 0.21 11.59 -0.53
C ALA A 173 0.27 13.11 -0.83
N GLY A 174 0.56 13.47 -2.08
CA GLY A 174 0.65 14.85 -2.56
C GLY A 174 1.90 15.60 -2.10
N GLY A 175 2.18 16.71 -2.79
CA GLY A 175 3.26 17.63 -2.42
C GLY A 175 4.65 16.97 -2.49
N PRO A 176 5.56 17.19 -1.51
CA PRO A 176 6.91 16.64 -1.55
C PRO A 176 6.99 15.16 -1.15
N TYR A 177 5.87 14.58 -0.71
CA TYR A 177 5.73 13.19 -0.30
C TYR A 177 5.16 12.31 -1.43
N GLU A 178 4.88 12.89 -2.59
CA GLU A 178 4.33 12.17 -3.74
C GLU A 178 5.43 11.40 -4.48
N PHE A 179 5.25 10.09 -4.60
CA PHE A 179 5.99 9.25 -5.55
C PHE A 179 5.09 8.14 -6.05
N ASP A 180 5.30 7.71 -7.29
CA ASP A 180 4.52 6.64 -7.92
C ASP A 180 5.47 5.54 -8.41
N GLN A 181 5.30 4.33 -7.89
CA GLN A 181 6.09 3.15 -8.22
C GLN A 181 5.19 2.02 -8.75
N ASN A 182 4.86 2.08 -10.04
CA ASN A 182 4.13 1.02 -10.75
C ASN A 182 5.00 -0.18 -11.18
N SER A 183 6.22 -0.32 -10.66
CA SER A 183 7.17 -1.36 -11.08
C SER A 183 8.07 -1.82 -9.94
N ARG A 184 8.83 -2.89 -10.14
CA ARG A 184 9.75 -3.42 -9.11
C ARG A 184 10.85 -2.46 -8.72
N GLU A 185 11.17 -1.48 -9.54
CA GLU A 185 12.20 -0.48 -9.24
C GLU A 185 11.64 0.94 -9.40
N TRP A 186 12.14 1.83 -8.56
CA TRP A 186 11.90 3.26 -8.62
C TRP A 186 13.19 4.02 -8.36
N ASN A 187 13.41 5.07 -9.13
CA ASN A 187 14.52 6.00 -8.98
C ASN A 187 13.96 7.41 -9.01
N GLY A 188 14.38 8.25 -8.08
CA GLY A 188 13.89 9.62 -8.01
C GLY A 188 14.30 10.32 -6.73
N ARG A 189 13.41 11.17 -6.23
CA ARG A 189 13.52 11.76 -4.91
C ARG A 189 12.13 11.98 -4.38
N VAL A 190 11.89 11.54 -3.16
CA VAL A 190 10.69 11.84 -2.38
C VAL A 190 11.09 12.11 -0.94
N LEU A 191 10.49 13.13 -0.32
CA LEU A 191 10.67 13.39 1.10
C LEU A 191 9.87 12.33 1.86
N LEU A 192 10.50 11.68 2.85
CA LEU A 192 9.80 10.77 3.77
C LEU A 192 9.55 11.40 5.13
N PHE A 193 10.50 12.22 5.61
CA PHE A 193 10.38 12.90 6.90
C PHE A 193 11.24 14.16 6.93
N SER A 194 10.62 15.32 7.08
CA SER A 194 11.34 16.59 7.16
C SER A 194 12.17 16.70 8.44
N GLN A 195 13.16 17.59 8.41
CA GLN A 195 13.97 17.87 9.58
C GLN A 195 13.14 18.42 10.74
N ALA A 196 12.16 19.28 10.45
CA ALA A 196 11.25 19.80 11.46
C ALA A 196 10.44 18.67 12.13
N GLN A 197 10.06 17.63 11.37
CA GLN A 197 9.40 16.46 11.92
C GLN A 197 10.35 15.60 12.77
N PHE A 198 11.62 15.42 12.37
CA PHE A 198 12.62 14.78 13.23
C PHE A 198 12.83 15.54 14.53
N ASP A 199 12.97 16.86 14.47
CA ASP A 199 13.22 17.71 15.63
C ASP A 199 12.01 17.67 16.58
N SER A 200 10.79 17.73 16.03
CA SER A 200 9.55 17.59 16.79
C SER A 200 9.42 16.21 17.43
N TYR A 201 9.69 15.13 16.68
CA TYR A 201 9.63 13.77 17.21
C TYR A 201 10.67 13.55 18.30
N ALA A 202 11.90 14.06 18.13
CA ALA A 202 12.96 13.94 19.12
C ALA A 202 12.65 14.70 20.42
N GLN A 203 11.92 15.82 20.34
CA GLN A 203 11.45 16.57 21.50
C GLN A 203 10.38 15.79 22.28
N THR A 204 9.42 15.17 21.58
CA THR A 204 8.32 14.43 22.20
C THR A 204 8.76 13.04 22.69
N HIS A 205 9.69 12.40 21.98
CA HIS A 205 10.18 11.04 22.25
C HIS A 205 11.71 10.99 22.36
N PRO A 206 12.31 11.61 23.41
CA PRO A 206 13.76 11.65 23.55
C PRO A 206 14.38 10.25 23.49
N GLY A 207 15.33 10.08 22.57
CA GLY A 207 16.04 8.82 22.42
C GLY A 207 15.26 7.70 21.73
N GLN A 208 14.08 7.96 21.15
CA GLN A 208 13.34 6.96 20.36
C GLN A 208 13.64 7.07 18.87
N ALA A 209 13.76 5.92 18.19
CA ALA A 209 13.93 5.87 16.74
C ALA A 209 12.57 5.86 16.03
N VAL A 210 12.57 6.24 14.74
CA VAL A 210 11.43 6.01 13.84
C VAL A 210 11.71 4.77 12.99
N ARG A 211 10.66 4.18 12.42
CA ARG A 211 10.75 3.05 11.48
C ARG A 211 10.32 3.52 10.10
N VAL A 212 10.94 2.95 9.08
CA VAL A 212 10.52 3.12 7.69
C VAL A 212 9.81 1.84 7.28
N PHE A 213 8.49 1.94 7.16
CA PHE A 213 7.58 0.83 6.95
C PHE A 213 6.96 0.95 5.57
N VAL A 214 6.94 -0.15 4.81
CA VAL A 214 6.51 -0.16 3.42
C VAL A 214 5.26 -1.03 3.29
N LEU A 215 4.28 -0.48 2.58
CA LEU A 215 3.04 -1.13 2.23
C LEU A 215 2.82 -1.08 0.73
N GLU A 216 1.98 -1.98 0.27
CA GLU A 216 1.28 -1.89 -1.00
C GLU A 216 -0.17 -1.45 -0.66
N ASP A 217 -0.61 -0.30 -1.18
CA ASP A 217 -1.93 0.32 -0.93
C ASP A 217 -2.55 0.74 -2.26
N ASP A 218 -3.53 -0.01 -2.75
CA ASP A 218 -4.23 0.23 -4.02
C ASP A 218 -5.38 1.24 -3.90
N ASP A 219 -5.53 1.88 -2.74
CA ASP A 219 -6.88 2.10 -2.25
C ASP A 219 -7.11 3.45 -1.60
N GLY A 220 -6.18 3.89 -0.75
CA GLY A 220 -6.20 5.15 -0.04
C GLY A 220 -5.03 6.03 -0.40
N ALA A 221 -4.89 7.11 0.37
CA ALA A 221 -3.62 7.79 0.51
C ALA A 221 -3.28 7.71 2.00
N CYS A 222 -2.19 7.06 2.36
CA CYS A 222 -1.64 7.13 3.71
C CYS A 222 -2.54 6.57 4.83
N ASP A 223 -3.35 5.55 4.53
CA ASP A 223 -4.20 4.86 5.51
C ASP A 223 -3.79 3.39 5.63
N ILE A 224 -3.05 3.01 6.68
CA ILE A 224 -2.68 1.61 6.92
C ILE A 224 -3.89 0.80 7.37
N LYS A 225 -4.34 -0.13 6.54
CA LYS A 225 -5.40 -1.10 6.80
C LYS A 225 -4.82 -2.49 6.90
N MET A 226 -4.45 -2.88 8.13
CA MET A 226 -3.84 -4.19 8.37
C MET A 226 -4.35 -4.85 9.65
N ASP A 227 -4.31 -6.19 9.67
CA ASP A 227 -4.54 -6.94 10.90
C ASP A 227 -3.44 -6.63 11.94
N SER A 228 -3.86 -6.03 13.04
CA SER A 228 -2.93 -5.59 14.09
C SER A 228 -2.16 -6.74 14.75
N THR A 229 -2.68 -7.98 14.70
CA THR A 229 -1.98 -9.18 15.19
C THR A 229 -0.90 -9.61 14.21
N ARG A 230 -1.17 -9.61 12.90
CA ARG A 230 -0.20 -9.87 11.82
C ARG A 230 0.98 -8.89 11.93
N VAL A 231 0.68 -7.59 12.07
CA VAL A 231 1.70 -6.55 12.21
C VAL A 231 2.49 -6.71 13.52
N ALA A 232 1.81 -6.96 14.65
CA ALA A 232 2.49 -7.19 15.92
C ALA A 232 3.44 -8.39 15.90
N ASN A 233 3.00 -9.51 15.31
CA ASN A 233 3.82 -10.72 15.15
C ASN A 233 5.03 -10.46 14.25
N PHE A 234 4.83 -9.71 13.16
CA PHE A 234 5.91 -9.30 12.26
C PHE A 234 6.99 -8.50 13.00
N PHE A 235 6.61 -7.46 13.76
CA PHE A 235 7.60 -6.67 14.50
C PHE A 235 8.25 -7.45 15.64
N GLN A 236 7.53 -8.38 16.27
CA GLN A 236 8.11 -9.29 17.25
C GLN A 236 9.19 -10.19 16.61
N GLN A 237 8.93 -10.71 15.41
CA GLN A 237 9.90 -11.51 14.66
C GLN A 237 11.16 -10.71 14.29
N LEU A 238 11.00 -9.48 13.79
CA LEU A 238 12.14 -8.62 13.50
C LEU A 238 12.96 -8.34 14.76
N ARG A 239 12.30 -8.10 15.89
CA ARG A 239 12.98 -7.90 17.18
C ARG A 239 13.73 -9.14 17.64
N ASN A 240 13.15 -10.32 17.48
CA ASN A 240 13.83 -11.58 17.81
C ASN A 240 15.08 -11.80 16.95
N THR A 241 15.11 -11.26 15.73
CA THR A 241 16.21 -11.43 14.78
C THR A 241 17.30 -10.36 14.95
N TYR A 242 16.90 -9.10 15.05
CA TYR A 242 17.80 -7.93 15.00
C TYR A 242 17.93 -7.21 16.35
N GLY A 243 17.30 -7.72 17.40
CA GLY A 243 17.18 -7.02 18.67
C GLY A 243 16.37 -5.72 18.51
N ASP A 244 16.76 -4.68 19.23
CA ASP A 244 16.05 -3.40 19.17
C ASP A 244 16.42 -2.56 17.92
N LEU A 245 17.47 -2.92 17.17
CA LEU A 245 18.01 -2.15 16.04
C LEU A 245 17.17 -2.29 14.76
N THR A 246 15.93 -1.88 14.82
CA THR A 246 14.95 -2.10 13.73
C THR A 246 14.32 -0.80 13.22
N GLY A 247 14.85 0.35 13.64
CA GLY A 247 14.51 1.67 13.14
C GLY A 247 15.75 2.51 12.88
N GLY A 248 15.55 3.78 12.56
CA GLY A 248 16.62 4.73 12.31
C GLY A 248 16.40 6.08 12.98
N LYS A 249 17.49 6.85 13.04
CA LYS A 249 17.49 8.24 13.50
C LYS A 249 18.38 9.07 12.61
N ASP A 250 18.02 10.34 12.51
CA ASP A 250 18.94 11.39 12.13
C ASP A 250 20.10 11.46 13.14
N LYS A 251 21.32 11.26 12.64
CA LYS A 251 22.56 11.44 13.38
C LYS A 251 23.44 12.43 12.63
N GLN A 252 23.90 13.43 13.35
CA GLN A 252 24.92 14.34 12.86
C GLN A 252 26.31 13.78 13.22
N GLN A 253 27.09 13.42 12.21
CA GLN A 253 28.49 13.03 12.37
C GLN A 253 29.34 14.07 11.63
N TYR A 254 30.08 14.87 12.40
CA TYR A 254 30.77 16.06 11.91
C TYR A 254 29.80 17.05 11.22
N ALA A 255 30.07 17.40 9.96
CA ALA A 255 29.25 18.29 9.14
C ALA A 255 28.24 17.55 8.24
N VAL A 256 28.12 16.22 8.39
CA VAL A 256 27.22 15.38 7.56
C VAL A 256 26.12 14.79 8.43
N ARG A 257 24.87 14.94 7.99
CA ARG A 257 23.71 14.26 8.58
C ARG A 257 23.50 12.95 7.87
N MET A 258 23.20 11.90 8.64
CA MET A 258 22.96 10.56 8.13
C MET A 258 21.78 9.94 8.86
N PHE A 259 20.99 9.15 8.15
CA PHE A 259 19.96 8.32 8.75
C PHE A 259 20.56 6.95 9.03
N GLN A 260 20.73 6.59 10.31
CA GLN A 260 21.43 5.38 10.73
C GLN A 260 20.58 4.58 11.70
N ASN A 261 20.85 3.27 11.77
CA ASN A 261 20.21 2.35 12.68
C ASN A 261 20.24 2.88 14.12
N ALA A 262 19.11 2.65 14.80
CA ALA A 262 18.92 3.00 16.18
C ALA A 262 17.90 2.06 16.82
N SER A 263 17.98 1.91 18.14
CA SER A 263 17.03 1.12 18.90
C SER A 263 15.62 1.70 18.81
N SER A 264 14.66 0.87 18.44
CA SER A 264 13.23 1.13 18.49
C SER A 264 12.61 0.16 19.49
N LEU A 265 12.47 0.61 20.74
CA LEU A 265 12.09 -0.19 21.91
C LEU A 265 10.57 -0.48 22.01
N LEU A 266 9.84 -0.26 20.92
CA LEU A 266 8.38 -0.26 20.88
C LEU A 266 7.82 -1.66 21.23
N ARG A 267 6.74 -1.68 22.02
CA ARG A 267 6.01 -2.90 22.40
C ARG A 267 4.57 -2.80 21.92
N LEU A 268 4.19 -3.74 21.07
CA LEU A 268 2.85 -4.13 20.62
C LEU A 268 1.79 -3.03 20.48
N PHE A 269 1.37 -2.86 19.22
CA PHE A 269 0.25 -2.09 18.69
C PHE A 269 -1.02 -2.21 19.54
N ARG A 270 -1.54 -1.07 20.01
CA ARG A 270 -2.89 -1.00 20.59
C ARG A 270 -3.73 0.23 20.20
N SER A 271 -3.28 1.11 19.31
CA SER A 271 -4.15 2.25 18.91
C SER A 271 -4.12 2.60 17.42
N ALA A 272 -5.35 2.80 16.94
CA ALA A 272 -5.78 3.75 15.92
C ALA A 272 -5.53 3.48 14.42
N TRP A 273 -5.52 2.22 13.99
CA TRP A 273 -5.75 1.90 12.58
C TRP A 273 -7.19 1.41 12.38
N SER A 274 -7.89 1.92 11.37
CA SER A 274 -9.29 1.57 11.16
C SER A 274 -9.39 0.09 10.83
N PHE A 275 -10.08 -0.65 11.71
CA PHE A 275 -10.37 -2.07 11.58
C PHE A 275 -11.36 -2.33 10.45
N ILE A 276 -10.91 -2.18 9.20
CA ILE A 276 -11.68 -2.55 8.01
C ILE A 276 -10.90 -3.66 7.29
N THR A 277 -11.65 -4.66 6.83
CA THR A 277 -11.22 -5.97 6.35
C THR A 277 -10.61 -5.96 4.95
N THR A 278 -9.98 -4.86 4.55
CA THR A 278 -9.32 -4.71 3.25
C THR A 278 -7.84 -4.55 3.56
N GLN A 279 -7.03 -5.50 3.09
CA GLN A 279 -5.72 -5.78 3.63
C GLN A 279 -4.68 -5.11 2.75
N ASP A 280 -4.13 -3.98 3.19
CA ASP A 280 -2.89 -3.50 2.59
C ASP A 280 -1.84 -4.61 2.73
N ASP A 281 -1.10 -4.85 1.67
CA ASP A 281 -0.12 -5.92 1.69
C ASP A 281 1.16 -5.45 2.38
N LEU A 282 1.52 -6.16 3.45
CA LEU A 282 2.76 -5.91 4.16
C LEU A 282 3.94 -6.24 3.24
N VAL A 283 4.60 -5.20 2.74
CA VAL A 283 5.90 -5.34 2.08
C VAL A 283 7.00 -5.50 3.12
N GLY A 284 7.05 -4.63 4.14
CA GLY A 284 7.92 -4.87 5.29
C GLY A 284 8.44 -3.62 5.99
N ASN A 285 9.53 -3.80 6.74
CA ASN A 285 10.20 -2.74 7.49
C ASN A 285 11.65 -2.66 7.04
N ALA A 286 12.13 -1.45 6.77
CA ALA A 286 13.51 -1.21 6.39
C ALA A 286 14.44 -1.40 7.59
N ILE A 287 15.46 -2.24 7.43
CA ILE A 287 16.56 -2.48 8.36
C ILE A 287 17.85 -2.05 7.66
N GLU A 288 18.69 -1.24 8.31
CA GLU A 288 19.95 -0.81 7.69
C GLU A 288 20.78 -2.03 7.27
N ASP A 289 21.39 -1.96 6.08
CA ASP A 289 22.10 -3.06 5.43
C ASP A 289 23.16 -3.73 6.34
N VAL A 290 23.91 -2.92 7.11
CA VAL A 290 24.91 -3.39 8.08
C VAL A 290 24.31 -4.16 9.25
N VAL A 291 23.06 -3.85 9.64
CA VAL A 291 22.33 -4.58 10.69
C VAL A 291 21.72 -5.85 10.11
N ALA A 292 21.13 -5.75 8.92
CA ALA A 292 20.58 -6.90 8.18
C ALA A 292 21.67 -7.90 7.76
N ARG A 293 22.92 -7.43 7.62
CA ARG A 293 24.08 -8.15 7.05
C ARG A 293 23.82 -8.59 5.61
N GLU A 294 23.10 -7.76 4.86
CA GLU A 294 22.71 -8.02 3.48
C GLU A 294 23.03 -6.80 2.64
N PHE A 295 23.68 -7.01 1.49
CA PHE A 295 24.03 -5.93 0.57
C PHE A 295 23.10 -5.94 -0.63
N TYR A 296 22.58 -4.77 -0.99
CA TYR A 296 21.79 -4.57 -2.20
C TYR A 296 22.38 -3.41 -3.01
N PRO A 297 22.79 -3.62 -4.28
CA PRO A 297 23.39 -2.57 -5.09
C PRO A 297 22.51 -1.32 -5.17
N GLY A 298 23.08 -0.16 -4.86
CA GLY A 298 22.36 1.12 -4.94
C GLY A 298 21.46 1.44 -3.74
N ALA A 299 21.35 0.57 -2.74
CA ALA A 299 20.58 0.77 -1.52
C ALA A 299 21.48 0.70 -0.27
N ASN A 300 20.98 1.25 0.84
CA ASN A 300 21.63 1.21 2.17
C ASN A 300 20.67 0.71 3.28
N TRP A 301 19.45 0.35 2.91
CA TRP A 301 18.46 -0.26 3.79
C TRP A 301 17.79 -1.44 3.07
N VAL A 302 17.54 -2.53 3.80
CA VAL A 302 16.92 -3.76 3.30
C VAL A 302 15.52 -3.86 3.89
N VAL A 303 14.51 -4.05 3.04
CA VAL A 303 13.12 -4.22 3.47
C VAL A 303 12.89 -5.68 3.83
N LYS A 304 12.72 -5.94 5.12
CA LYS A 304 12.45 -7.26 5.66
C LYS A 304 10.94 -7.46 5.79
N GLY A 305 10.43 -8.47 5.11
CA GLY A 305 9.02 -8.87 5.15
C GLY A 305 8.76 -9.98 6.18
N ALA A 306 7.64 -10.65 6.02
CA ALA A 306 7.29 -11.81 6.84
C ALA A 306 8.40 -12.88 6.82
N ASN A 307 8.54 -13.64 7.90
CA ASN A 307 9.56 -14.68 8.04
C ASN A 307 11.01 -14.19 7.94
N ASN A 308 11.22 -12.88 8.12
CA ASN A 308 12.52 -12.24 7.93
C ASN A 308 13.08 -12.44 6.50
N GLU A 309 12.20 -12.62 5.52
CA GLU A 309 12.60 -12.68 4.11
C GLU A 309 12.90 -11.27 3.58
N THR A 310 13.76 -11.18 2.57
CA THR A 310 14.12 -9.90 1.95
C THR A 310 13.18 -9.62 0.81
N TYR A 311 12.33 -8.61 1.00
CA TYR A 311 11.26 -8.24 0.08
C TYR A 311 11.62 -7.01 -0.76
N GLY A 312 12.68 -6.30 -0.39
CA GLY A 312 13.20 -5.18 -1.16
C GLY A 312 14.39 -4.49 -0.52
N ALA A 313 14.74 -3.33 -1.06
CA ALA A 313 15.78 -2.47 -0.57
C ALA A 313 15.48 -1.00 -0.93
N LEU A 314 15.89 -0.08 -0.05
CA LEU A 314 15.70 1.36 -0.20
C LEU A 314 17.03 2.09 -0.11
N ARG A 315 17.16 3.20 -0.84
CA ARG A 315 18.22 4.19 -0.61
C ARG A 315 17.67 5.38 0.14
N LEU A 316 18.04 5.47 1.41
CA LEU A 316 17.61 6.52 2.33
C LEU A 316 18.76 7.48 2.61
N GLU A 317 18.51 8.78 2.44
CA GLU A 317 19.53 9.82 2.57
C GLU A 317 18.97 11.04 3.31
N MET A 318 19.77 11.59 4.24
CA MET A 318 19.50 12.93 4.76
C MET A 318 19.97 13.95 3.72
N ARG A 319 19.12 14.92 3.38
CA ARG A 319 19.43 16.02 2.45
C ARG A 319 19.01 17.35 3.02
#